data_AF-A0A7R9ZCU7-F1
#
_entry.id   AF-A0A7R9ZCU7-F1
#
_cell.length_a   1.000
_cell.length_b   1.000
_cell.length_c   1.000
_cell.angle_alpha   90.00
_cell.angle_beta   90.00
_cell.angle_gamma   90.00
#
_symmetry.space_group_name_H-M   'P 1'
#
loop_
_entity.id
_entity.type
_entity.pdbx_description
1 polymer ?
#
loop_
_entity_poly.entity_id
_entity_poly.type
_entity_poly.pdbx_seq_one_letter_code
_entity_poly.pdbx_strand_id
1 'polypeptide(L)'
;GFLAAFAALGSGDVDLVLVPEVPIVLDGPDGILPYLRRRVKEHKFAVVVVAEGAGEELLGVSEEVDAGGNRARPKIGQFVREKIEEYFEGFGETATIKYIDPSYTVRSVPANGADSLYCMQLAQNAVHGAMAGMTGFSVGLVNNCIVYLPIPQLVATSPRTMDPHGMTWERIVAMTGQPNTASPKEDDDDKEGSAEKEGDVDELVLPEPSLQ
;
A
#
# COMPACT_ATOMS: atom_id res chain seq x y z
N GLY A 1 -1.66 0.06 0.96
CA GLY A 1 -2.48 -0.45 -0.15
C GLY A 1 -1.96 -1.73 -0.82
N PHE A 2 -0.67 -2.06 -0.77
CA PHE A 2 -0.07 -3.11 -1.63
C PHE A 2 -0.81 -4.44 -1.66
N LEU A 3 -1.13 -5.05 -0.51
CA LEU A 3 -1.79 -6.35 -0.48
C LEU A 3 -3.17 -6.31 -1.16
N ALA A 4 -3.97 -5.29 -0.88
CA ALA A 4 -5.29 -5.10 -1.50
C ALA A 4 -5.18 -4.90 -3.01
N ALA A 5 -4.22 -4.08 -3.45
CA ALA A 5 -4.00 -3.83 -4.88
C ALA A 5 -3.54 -5.11 -5.61
N PHE A 6 -2.50 -5.80 -5.13
CA PHE A 6 -2.02 -7.01 -5.79
C PHE A 6 -3.02 -8.17 -5.71
N ALA A 7 -3.80 -8.30 -4.63
CA ALA A 7 -4.89 -9.27 -4.57
C ALA A 7 -5.98 -8.97 -5.60
N ALA A 8 -6.36 -7.70 -5.77
CA ALA A 8 -7.33 -7.30 -6.77
C ALA A 8 -6.83 -7.53 -8.20
N LEU A 9 -5.59 -7.12 -8.51
CA LEU A 9 -4.98 -7.37 -9.83
C LEU A 9 -4.82 -8.86 -10.12
N GLY A 10 -4.46 -9.66 -9.11
CA GLY A 10 -4.30 -11.11 -9.25
C GLY A 10 -5.64 -11.84 -9.43
N SER A 11 -6.72 -11.34 -8.82
CA SER A 11 -8.05 -11.92 -8.95
C SER A 11 -8.73 -11.53 -10.27
N GLY A 12 -8.63 -10.26 -10.69
CA GLY A 12 -9.32 -9.73 -11.88
C GLY A 12 -10.83 -9.50 -11.71
N ASP A 13 -11.45 -9.98 -10.62
CA ASP A 13 -12.90 -9.95 -10.38
C ASP A 13 -13.33 -8.87 -9.37
N VAL A 14 -12.46 -7.91 -9.06
CA VAL A 14 -12.73 -6.86 -8.07
C VAL A 14 -13.26 -5.61 -8.77
N ASP A 15 -14.40 -5.07 -8.29
CA ASP A 15 -15.04 -3.89 -8.86
C ASP A 15 -14.65 -2.58 -8.17
N LEU A 16 -14.22 -2.64 -6.91
CA LEU A 16 -13.82 -1.48 -6.12
C LEU A 16 -12.71 -1.85 -5.14
N VAL A 17 -11.65 -1.05 -5.12
CA VAL A 17 -10.51 -1.20 -4.20
C VAL A 17 -10.31 0.09 -3.41
N LEU A 18 -10.37 -0.01 -2.08
CA LEU A 18 -10.15 1.10 -1.15
C LEU A 18 -8.81 0.88 -0.42
N VAL A 19 -7.92 1.87 -0.51
CA VAL A 19 -6.57 1.82 0.06
C VAL A 19 -6.29 3.08 0.88
N PRO A 20 -5.43 3.02 1.91
CA PRO A 20 -5.10 4.20 2.74
C PRO A 20 -4.48 5.36 1.96
N GLU A 21 -3.84 5.07 0.83
CA GLU A 21 -3.14 6.08 0.05
C GLU A 21 -4.07 6.95 -0.82
N VAL A 22 -5.35 6.58 -0.94
CA VAL A 22 -6.32 7.28 -1.78
C VAL A 22 -7.56 7.65 -0.95
N PRO A 23 -7.94 8.94 -0.88
CA PRO A 23 -9.09 9.40 -0.10
C PRO A 23 -10.39 8.72 -0.53
N ILE A 24 -11.18 8.24 0.43
CA ILE A 24 -12.48 7.63 0.17
C ILE A 24 -13.56 8.72 0.11
N VAL A 25 -14.18 8.86 -1.06
CA VAL A 25 -15.35 9.72 -1.26
C VAL A 25 -16.60 8.84 -1.35
N LEU A 26 -17.53 8.98 -0.40
CA LEU A 26 -18.75 8.17 -0.34
C LEU A 26 -19.78 8.61 -1.39
N ASP A 27 -20.13 9.89 -1.37
CA ASP A 27 -21.23 10.47 -2.13
C ASP A 27 -20.75 11.34 -3.32
N GLY A 28 -21.69 11.80 -4.14
CA GLY A 28 -21.40 12.67 -5.29
C GLY A 28 -21.05 11.91 -6.57
N PRO A 29 -20.82 12.62 -7.69
CA PRO A 29 -20.64 12.00 -9.01
C PRO A 29 -19.45 11.03 -9.07
N ASP A 30 -18.39 11.35 -8.32
CA ASP A 30 -17.17 10.52 -8.20
C ASP A 30 -17.15 9.67 -6.92
N GLY A 31 -18.30 9.56 -6.24
CA GLY A 31 -18.43 8.77 -5.01
C GLY A 31 -18.50 7.26 -5.28
N ILE A 32 -18.02 6.48 -4.32
CA ILE A 32 -18.12 5.02 -4.37
C ILE A 32 -19.57 4.53 -4.29
N LEU A 33 -20.43 5.31 -3.62
CA LEU A 33 -21.89 5.22 -3.50
C LEU A 33 -22.60 4.92 -4.84
N PRO A 34 -22.69 5.96 -5.68
CA PRO A 34 -23.29 5.84 -7.01
C PRO A 34 -22.59 4.83 -7.92
N TYR A 35 -21.26 4.73 -7.82
CA TYR A 35 -20.48 3.81 -8.62
C TYR A 35 -20.88 2.34 -8.37
N LEU A 36 -20.94 1.92 -7.11
CA LEU A 36 -21.34 0.56 -6.73
C LEU A 36 -22.78 0.27 -7.15
N ARG A 37 -23.70 1.22 -6.96
CA ARG A 37 -25.08 1.05 -7.40
C ARG A 37 -25.19 0.84 -8.91
N ARG A 38 -24.44 1.60 -9.71
CA ARG A 38 -24.39 1.40 -11.18
C ARG A 38 -23.87 -0.01 -11.51
N ARG A 39 -22.75 -0.41 -10.90
CA ARG A 39 -22.14 -1.75 -11.09
C ARG A 39 -23.11 -2.88 -10.77
N VAL A 40 -23.77 -2.84 -9.61
CA VAL A 40 -24.75 -3.86 -9.21
C VAL A 40 -25.95 -3.90 -10.17
N LYS A 41 -26.40 -2.77 -10.71
CA LYS A 41 -27.49 -2.77 -11.70
C LYS A 41 -27.13 -3.46 -13.01
N GLU A 42 -25.92 -3.17 -13.49
CA GLU A 42 -25.36 -3.69 -14.75
C GLU A 42 -25.00 -5.18 -14.62
N HIS A 43 -24.28 -5.56 -13.57
CA HIS A 43 -23.66 -6.88 -13.42
C HIS A 43 -24.33 -7.80 -12.39
N LYS A 44 -25.34 -7.32 -11.65
CA LYS A 44 -26.07 -8.03 -10.57
C LYS A 44 -25.29 -8.28 -9.28
N PHE A 45 -23.99 -8.06 -9.28
CA PHE A 45 -23.14 -8.13 -8.09
C PHE A 45 -22.00 -7.10 -8.21
N ALA A 46 -21.30 -6.89 -7.11
CA ALA A 46 -20.04 -6.15 -7.08
C ALA A 46 -19.15 -6.71 -5.96
N VAL A 47 -17.84 -6.77 -6.19
CA VAL A 47 -16.83 -7.20 -5.22
C VAL A 47 -16.01 -5.99 -4.78
N VAL A 48 -15.95 -5.76 -3.46
CA VAL A 48 -15.24 -4.63 -2.86
C VAL A 48 -14.10 -5.16 -1.99
N VAL A 49 -12.89 -4.67 -2.22
CA VAL A 49 -11.72 -4.93 -1.38
C VAL A 49 -11.38 -3.66 -0.61
N VAL A 50 -11.30 -3.78 0.72
CA VAL A 50 -11.00 -2.66 1.61
C VAL A 50 -9.75 -2.99 2.41
N ALA A 51 -8.70 -2.17 2.28
CA ALA A 51 -7.51 -2.28 3.12
C ALA A 51 -7.82 -1.80 4.54
N GLU A 52 -7.31 -2.50 5.56
CA GLU A 52 -7.64 -2.23 6.97
C GLU A 52 -7.24 -0.81 7.44
N GLY A 53 -6.30 -0.16 6.74
CA GLY A 53 -5.85 1.20 7.04
C GLY A 53 -6.61 2.30 6.29
N ALA A 54 -7.55 1.96 5.42
CA ALA A 54 -8.28 2.95 4.64
C ALA A 54 -9.33 3.69 5.48
N GLY A 55 -9.69 4.92 5.11
CA GLY A 55 -10.80 5.65 5.70
C GLY A 55 -10.53 6.29 7.06
N GLU A 56 -9.25 6.59 7.38
CA GLU A 56 -8.90 7.40 8.55
C GLU A 56 -9.57 8.79 8.50
N GLU A 57 -9.75 9.32 7.30
CA GLU A 57 -10.45 10.58 7.01
C GLU A 57 -11.96 10.55 7.31
N LEU A 58 -12.58 9.36 7.28
CA LEU A 58 -14.02 9.18 7.49
C LEU A 58 -14.37 8.85 8.95
N LEU A 59 -13.55 8.02 9.59
CA LEU A 59 -13.81 7.50 10.94
C LEU A 59 -13.02 8.23 12.03
N GLY A 60 -12.09 9.11 11.64
CA GLY A 60 -11.15 9.75 12.55
C GLY A 60 -10.08 8.78 13.04
N VAL A 61 -9.04 9.35 13.65
CA VAL A 61 -7.96 8.58 14.27
C VAL A 61 -8.42 8.15 15.67
N SER A 62 -8.44 6.84 15.95
CA SER A 62 -8.68 6.36 17.30
C SER A 62 -7.53 6.74 18.24
N GLU A 63 -7.86 7.27 19.42
CA GLU A 63 -6.90 7.52 20.50
C GLU A 63 -6.59 6.26 21.32
N GLU A 64 -7.33 5.17 21.09
CA GLU A 64 -7.08 3.91 21.79
C GLU A 64 -5.79 3.27 21.26
N VAL A 65 -4.90 2.92 22.19
CA VAL A 65 -3.61 2.31 21.88
C VAL A 65 -3.59 0.88 22.42
N ASP A 66 -3.15 -0.07 21.60
CA ASP A 66 -2.98 -1.46 21.99
C ASP A 66 -1.81 -1.63 22.99
N ALA A 67 -1.68 -2.83 23.56
CA ALA A 67 -0.59 -3.16 24.48
C ALA A 67 0.82 -3.05 23.85
N GLY A 68 0.91 -2.96 22.52
CA GLY A 68 2.13 -2.81 21.73
C GLY A 68 2.44 -1.35 21.33
N GLY A 69 1.61 -0.38 21.73
CA GLY A 69 1.81 1.02 21.39
C GLY A 69 1.24 1.44 20.02
N ASN A 70 0.50 0.56 19.33
CA ASN A 70 -0.14 0.89 18.05
C ASN A 70 -1.55 1.42 18.26
N ARG A 71 -1.95 2.38 17.44
CA ARG A 71 -3.33 2.90 17.45
C ARG A 71 -4.31 1.82 16.97
N ALA A 72 -5.45 1.72 17.65
CA ALA A 72 -6.55 0.88 17.25
C ALA A 72 -7.05 1.35 15.87
N ARG A 73 -7.16 0.42 14.93
CA ARG A 73 -7.55 0.75 13.56
C ARG A 73 -9.07 0.95 13.47
N PRO A 74 -9.53 1.93 12.67
CA PRO A 74 -10.95 2.13 12.44
C PRO A 74 -11.56 0.90 11.75
N LYS A 75 -12.79 0.54 12.11
CA LYS A 75 -13.50 -0.60 11.52
C LYS A 75 -14.10 -0.24 10.16
N ILE A 76 -13.26 0.18 9.22
CA ILE A 76 -13.68 0.69 7.91
C ILE A 76 -14.55 -0.30 7.13
N GLY A 77 -14.27 -1.61 7.22
CA GLY A 77 -15.06 -2.63 6.55
C GLY A 77 -16.53 -2.68 7.00
N GLN A 78 -16.78 -2.51 8.31
CA GLN A 78 -18.13 -2.45 8.87
C GLN A 78 -18.82 -1.14 8.49
N PHE A 79 -18.09 -0.03 8.58
CA PHE A 79 -18.60 1.29 8.20
C PHE A 79 -19.01 1.38 6.73
N VAL A 80 -18.18 0.90 5.81
CA VAL A 80 -18.50 0.88 4.36
C VAL A 80 -19.72 0.00 4.10
N ARG A 81 -19.84 -1.13 4.78
CA ARG A 81 -21.03 -1.98 4.69
C ARG A 81 -22.30 -1.22 5.10
N GLU A 82 -22.30 -0.60 6.28
CA GLU A 82 -23.47 0.14 6.79
C GLU A 82 -23.87 1.26 5.83
N LYS A 83 -22.89 1.99 5.29
CA LYS A 83 -23.15 3.07 4.32
C LYS A 83 -23.72 2.57 2.99
N ILE A 84 -23.28 1.41 2.51
CA ILE A 84 -23.86 0.80 1.31
C ILE A 84 -25.30 0.34 1.59
N GLU A 85 -25.58 -0.28 2.75
CA GLU A 85 -26.95 -0.68 3.12
C GLU A 85 -27.88 0.54 3.15
N GLU A 86 -27.48 1.60 3.87
CA GLU A 86 -28.24 2.87 3.97
C GLU A 86 -28.49 3.50 2.59
N TYR A 87 -27.48 3.53 1.72
CA TYR A 87 -27.60 4.13 0.40
C TYR A 87 -28.59 3.38 -0.49
N PHE A 88 -28.57 2.04 -0.50
CA PHE A 88 -29.50 1.24 -1.30
C PHE A 88 -30.94 1.32 -0.77
N GLU A 89 -31.12 1.32 0.56
CA GLU A 89 -32.44 1.52 1.19
C GLU A 89 -33.05 2.88 0.82
N GLY A 90 -32.22 3.93 0.74
CA GLY A 90 -32.65 5.26 0.28
C GLY A 90 -33.25 5.28 -1.14
N PHE A 91 -32.91 4.30 -1.99
CA PHE A 91 -33.51 4.13 -3.32
C PHE A 91 -34.61 3.07 -3.37
N GLY A 92 -34.98 2.47 -2.23
CA GLY A 92 -35.95 1.37 -2.16
C GLY A 92 -35.42 0.06 -2.77
N GLU A 93 -34.10 -0.09 -2.85
CA GLU A 93 -33.44 -1.28 -3.39
C GLU A 93 -32.86 -2.10 -2.22
N THR A 94 -33.03 -3.43 -2.23
CA THR A 94 -32.46 -4.31 -1.20
C THR A 94 -31.15 -4.91 -1.70
N ALA A 95 -30.02 -4.54 -1.07
CA ALA A 95 -28.71 -5.11 -1.36
C ALA A 95 -28.36 -6.20 -0.34
N THR A 96 -27.97 -7.39 -0.80
CA THR A 96 -27.43 -8.44 0.08
C THR A 96 -25.93 -8.25 0.22
N ILE A 97 -25.47 -7.79 1.38
CA ILE A 97 -24.04 -7.58 1.63
C ILE A 97 -23.47 -8.73 2.46
N LYS A 98 -22.38 -9.33 1.98
CA LYS A 98 -21.63 -10.35 2.69
C LYS A 98 -20.25 -9.79 3.04
N TYR A 99 -20.04 -9.50 4.32
CA TYR A 99 -18.75 -9.05 4.83
C TYR A 99 -17.86 -10.26 5.15
N ILE A 100 -16.63 -10.25 4.64
CA ILE A 100 -15.62 -11.29 4.87
C ILE A 100 -14.36 -10.61 5.36
N ASP A 101 -13.87 -11.02 6.53
CA ASP A 101 -12.59 -10.57 7.07
C ASP A 101 -11.58 -11.75 7.05
N PRO A 102 -10.72 -11.83 6.03
CA PRO A 102 -9.77 -12.93 5.89
C PRO A 102 -8.47 -12.68 6.68
N SER A 103 -8.39 -11.70 7.58
CA SER A 103 -7.14 -11.28 8.24
C SER A 103 -6.39 -12.43 8.91
N TYR A 104 -7.09 -13.32 9.62
CA TYR A 104 -6.47 -14.50 10.22
C TYR A 104 -6.11 -15.54 9.16
N THR A 105 -7.01 -15.80 8.21
CA THR A 105 -6.77 -16.79 7.15
C THR A 105 -5.52 -16.46 6.35
N VAL A 106 -5.32 -15.20 5.95
CA VAL A 106 -4.14 -14.79 5.16
C VAL A 106 -2.85 -14.90 5.96
N ARG A 107 -2.88 -14.70 7.28
CA ARG A 107 -1.69 -14.73 8.15
C ARG A 107 -1.37 -16.12 8.74
N SER A 108 -2.32 -17.05 8.70
CA SER A 108 -2.20 -18.37 9.35
C SER A 108 -1.98 -19.54 8.41
N VAL A 109 -1.95 -19.31 7.10
CA VAL A 109 -1.63 -20.35 6.11
C VAL A 109 -0.12 -20.58 6.03
N PRO A 110 0.33 -21.83 5.77
CA PRO A 110 1.73 -22.11 5.49
C PRO A 110 2.24 -21.31 4.28
N ALA A 111 3.52 -20.94 4.31
CA ALA A 111 4.19 -20.30 3.19
C ALA A 111 4.11 -21.17 1.93
N ASN A 112 3.89 -20.53 0.78
CA ASN A 112 3.99 -21.21 -0.52
C ASN A 112 5.46 -21.49 -0.88
N GLY A 113 5.70 -22.15 -2.02
CA GLY A 113 7.07 -22.50 -2.44
C GLY A 113 7.98 -21.31 -2.70
N ALA A 114 7.43 -20.22 -3.26
CA ALA A 114 8.20 -19.00 -3.53
C ALA A 114 8.59 -18.29 -2.22
N ASP A 115 7.64 -18.14 -1.30
CA ASP A 115 7.89 -17.57 0.03
C ASP A 115 8.85 -18.44 0.84
N SER A 116 8.76 -19.76 0.74
CA SER A 116 9.66 -20.69 1.41
C SER A 116 11.10 -20.55 0.91
N LEU A 117 11.30 -20.48 -0.41
CA LEU A 117 12.61 -20.23 -1.01
C LEU A 117 13.16 -18.87 -0.57
N TYR A 118 12.32 -17.83 -0.62
CA TYR A 118 12.72 -16.48 -0.27
C TYR A 118 13.12 -16.37 1.21
N CYS A 119 12.32 -16.92 2.12
CA CYS A 119 12.64 -17.00 3.54
C CYS A 119 13.95 -17.74 3.80
N MET A 120 14.21 -18.85 3.08
CA MET A 120 15.46 -19.59 3.18
C MET A 120 16.66 -18.73 2.77
N GLN A 121 16.55 -18.02 1.64
CA GLN A 121 17.62 -17.13 1.15
C GLN A 121 17.91 -16.00 2.13
N LEU A 122 16.86 -15.35 2.66
CA LEU A 122 17.01 -14.30 3.68
C LEU A 122 17.72 -14.84 4.92
N ALA A 123 17.29 -15.99 5.44
CA ALA A 123 17.83 -16.58 6.66
C ALA A 123 19.31 -17.00 6.50
N GLN A 124 19.67 -17.67 5.41
CA GLN A 124 21.06 -18.07 5.14
C GLN A 124 21.99 -16.87 5.05
N ASN A 125 21.58 -15.81 4.33
CA ASN A 125 22.38 -14.61 4.20
C ASN A 125 22.49 -13.82 5.52
N ALA A 126 21.45 -13.84 6.35
CA ALA A 126 21.50 -13.25 7.69
C ALA A 126 22.54 -13.96 8.57
N VAL A 127 22.58 -15.30 8.53
CA VAL A 127 23.60 -16.11 9.23
C VAL A 127 24.99 -15.78 8.72
N HIS A 128 25.20 -15.72 7.39
CA HIS A 128 26.51 -15.36 6.83
C HIS A 128 26.97 -13.97 7.26
N GLY A 129 26.08 -12.97 7.24
CA GLY A 129 26.41 -11.61 7.68
C GLY A 129 26.78 -11.56 9.15
N ALA A 130 26.03 -12.26 10.00
CA ALA A 130 26.33 -12.36 11.44
C ALA A 130 27.67 -13.07 11.70
N MET A 131 27.96 -14.17 10.98
CA MET A 131 29.22 -14.92 11.09
C MET A 131 30.43 -14.12 10.59
N ALA A 132 30.22 -13.19 9.65
CA ALA A 132 31.24 -12.23 9.21
C ALA A 132 31.46 -11.08 10.22
N GLY A 133 30.75 -11.06 11.35
CA GLY A 133 30.87 -10.03 12.39
C GLY A 133 30.04 -8.77 12.12
N MET A 134 29.13 -8.79 11.15
CA MET A 134 28.23 -7.66 10.89
C MET A 134 27.11 -7.61 11.93
N THR A 135 26.68 -6.41 12.29
CA THR A 135 25.56 -6.17 13.21
C THR A 135 24.75 -4.96 12.76
N GLY A 136 23.54 -4.78 13.27
CA GLY A 136 22.68 -3.63 12.95
C GLY A 136 22.19 -3.59 11.50
N PHE A 137 22.13 -4.75 10.83
CA PHE A 137 21.65 -4.87 9.46
C PHE A 137 20.41 -5.77 9.37
N SER A 138 19.63 -5.58 8.30
CA SER A 138 18.56 -6.46 7.84
C SER A 138 18.95 -7.03 6.47
N VAL A 139 18.34 -8.14 6.09
CA VAL A 139 18.51 -8.73 4.75
C VAL A 139 17.25 -8.47 3.94
N GLY A 140 17.40 -8.04 2.69
CA GLY A 140 16.29 -7.80 1.79
C GLY A 140 16.64 -8.10 0.34
N LEU A 141 15.61 -8.19 -0.50
CA LEU A 141 15.75 -8.29 -1.95
C LEU A 141 15.59 -6.91 -2.58
N VAL A 142 16.62 -6.48 -3.32
CA VAL A 142 16.59 -5.23 -4.10
C VAL A 142 17.04 -5.55 -5.51
N ASN A 143 16.22 -5.23 -6.52
CA ASN A 143 16.51 -5.51 -7.94
C ASN A 143 16.97 -6.96 -8.18
N ASN A 144 16.29 -7.92 -7.57
CA ASN A 144 16.59 -9.35 -7.67
C ASN A 144 17.95 -9.78 -7.09
N CYS A 145 18.56 -8.94 -6.25
CA CYS A 145 19.78 -9.25 -5.50
C CYS A 145 19.52 -9.22 -3.99
N ILE A 146 20.08 -10.19 -3.26
CA ILE A 146 20.05 -10.19 -1.80
C ILE A 146 21.11 -9.22 -1.30
N VAL A 147 20.69 -8.27 -0.46
CA VAL A 147 21.54 -7.19 0.04
C VAL A 147 21.44 -7.05 1.56
N TYR A 148 22.51 -6.54 2.16
CA TYR A 148 22.53 -6.12 3.56
C TYR A 148 22.15 -4.65 3.66
N LEU A 149 21.12 -4.36 4.45
CA LEU A 149 20.54 -3.04 4.62
C LEU A 149 20.74 -2.59 6.06
N PRO A 150 21.49 -1.51 6.33
CA PRO A 150 21.57 -0.93 7.65
C PRO A 150 20.17 -0.59 8.20
N ILE A 151 19.88 -1.04 9.43
CA ILE A 151 18.55 -0.87 10.04
C ILE A 151 18.16 0.62 10.16
N PRO A 152 19.03 1.57 10.58
CA PRO A 152 18.64 2.97 10.70
C PRO A 152 18.18 3.57 9.37
N GLN A 153 18.90 3.26 8.28
CA GLN A 153 18.57 3.70 6.92
C GLN A 153 17.26 3.06 6.46
N LEU A 154 17.08 1.75 6.67
CA LEU A 154 15.84 1.06 6.32
C LEU A 154 14.63 1.68 7.02
N VAL A 155 14.72 1.97 8.32
CA VAL A 155 13.61 2.56 9.07
C VAL A 155 13.33 3.99 8.61
N ALA A 156 14.37 4.76 8.29
CA ALA A 156 14.24 6.15 7.85
C ALA A 156 13.68 6.30 6.42
N THR A 157 14.02 5.38 5.51
CA THR A 157 13.76 5.57 4.07
C THR A 157 12.82 4.55 3.45
N SER A 158 12.41 3.49 4.18
CA SER A 158 11.56 2.45 3.59
C SER A 158 10.21 3.01 3.14
N PRO A 159 9.82 2.85 1.87
CA PRO A 159 8.51 3.27 1.40
C PRO A 159 7.43 2.37 2.05
N ARG A 160 6.55 2.99 2.84
CA ARG A 160 5.46 2.31 3.55
C ARG A 160 4.12 2.44 2.84
N THR A 161 4.07 3.28 1.82
CA THR A 161 2.88 3.67 1.08
C THR A 161 3.08 3.32 -0.40
N MET A 162 1.98 2.90 -1.03
CA MET A 162 1.92 2.76 -2.48
C MET A 162 1.77 4.15 -3.11
N ASP A 163 2.41 4.38 -4.26
CA ASP A 163 2.24 5.61 -5.04
C ASP A 163 0.81 5.67 -5.63
N PRO A 164 -0.05 6.63 -5.22
CA PRO A 164 -1.40 6.83 -5.76
C PRO A 164 -1.41 7.21 -7.25
N HIS A 165 -0.27 7.64 -7.78
CA HIS A 165 -0.13 8.01 -9.19
C HIS A 165 0.84 7.11 -9.94
N GLY A 166 1.20 5.99 -9.32
CA GLY A 166 2.06 5.00 -9.92
C GLY A 166 1.27 4.05 -10.82
N MET A 167 2.03 3.35 -11.67
CA MET A 167 1.49 2.35 -12.60
C MET A 167 0.62 1.28 -11.92
N THR A 168 0.92 0.91 -10.67
CA THR A 168 0.12 -0.06 -9.92
C THR A 168 -1.30 0.43 -9.68
N TRP A 169 -1.47 1.71 -9.28
CA TRP A 169 -2.79 2.27 -9.05
C TRP A 169 -3.55 2.51 -10.34
N GLU A 170 -2.86 3.00 -11.38
CA GLU A 170 -3.47 3.17 -12.71
C GLU A 170 -4.04 1.86 -13.25
N ARG A 171 -3.33 0.74 -13.06
CA ARG A 171 -3.83 -0.60 -13.42
C ARG A 171 -5.07 -0.99 -12.65
N ILE A 172 -5.14 -0.67 -11.35
CA ILE A 172 -6.34 -0.90 -10.54
C ILE A 172 -7.51 -0.11 -11.11
N VAL A 173 -7.34 1.20 -11.31
CA VAL A 173 -8.40 2.06 -11.83
C VAL A 173 -8.86 1.63 -13.23
N ALA A 174 -7.94 1.21 -14.10
CA ALA A 174 -8.26 0.70 -15.42
C ALA A 174 -9.01 -0.64 -15.39
N MET A 175 -8.64 -1.54 -14.47
CA MET A 175 -9.30 -2.84 -14.29
C MET A 175 -10.69 -2.69 -13.69
N THR A 176 -10.81 -1.91 -12.61
CA THR A 176 -12.06 -1.76 -11.88
C THR A 176 -13.00 -0.77 -12.57
N GLY A 177 -12.48 0.25 -13.26
CA GLY A 177 -13.27 1.38 -13.78
C GLY A 177 -13.85 2.28 -12.68
N GLN A 178 -13.31 2.19 -11.46
CA GLN A 178 -13.74 2.99 -10.32
C GLN A 178 -13.33 4.47 -10.49
N PRO A 179 -14.03 5.42 -9.85
CA PRO A 179 -13.58 6.81 -9.79
C PRO A 179 -12.20 6.92 -9.13
N ASN A 180 -11.35 7.80 -9.65
CA ASN A 180 -10.05 8.08 -9.05
C ASN A 180 -10.12 9.37 -8.24
N THR A 181 -10.05 9.23 -6.92
CA THR A 181 -10.12 10.33 -5.94
C THR A 181 -8.75 10.72 -5.38
N ALA A 182 -7.66 10.21 -5.97
CA ALA A 182 -6.31 10.64 -5.62
C ALA A 182 -6.19 12.16 -5.86
N SER A 183 -5.62 12.88 -4.89
CA SER A 183 -5.31 14.31 -5.04
C SER A 183 -4.44 14.53 -6.27
N PRO A 184 -4.59 15.63 -7.04
CA PRO A 184 -3.70 15.91 -8.16
C PRO A 184 -2.22 15.86 -7.72
N LYS A 185 -1.32 15.41 -8.60
CA LYS A 185 0.12 15.58 -8.34
C LYS A 185 0.38 17.07 -8.14
N GLU A 186 0.99 17.45 -7.02
CA GLU A 186 1.68 18.73 -6.96
C GLU A 186 2.85 18.62 -7.94
N ASP A 187 2.79 19.39 -9.03
CA ASP A 187 3.89 19.46 -9.98
C ASP A 187 5.09 20.08 -9.25
N ASP A 188 6.10 19.26 -8.93
CA ASP A 188 7.39 19.68 -8.35
C ASP A 188 8.26 20.45 -9.38
N ASP A 189 7.67 20.97 -10.46
CA ASP A 189 8.35 21.70 -11.55
C ASP A 189 8.74 23.15 -11.17
N ASP A 190 8.34 23.67 -10.00
CA ASP A 190 8.66 25.04 -9.56
C ASP A 190 9.81 25.13 -8.53
N LYS A 191 10.54 24.03 -8.25
CA LYS A 191 11.67 24.03 -7.29
C LYS A 191 13.07 23.89 -7.90
N GLU A 192 13.24 23.99 -9.21
CA GLU A 192 14.57 24.14 -9.84
C GLU A 192 14.95 25.61 -10.16
N GLY A 193 14.19 26.57 -9.64
CA GLY A 193 14.34 27.99 -9.97
C GLY A 193 15.01 28.89 -8.93
N SER A 194 15.78 28.41 -7.94
CA SER A 194 16.62 29.31 -7.12
C SER A 194 17.58 28.58 -6.16
N ALA A 195 18.71 28.07 -6.67
CA ALA A 195 19.90 27.84 -5.84
C ALA A 195 21.18 27.71 -6.69
N GLU A 196 21.46 28.66 -7.58
CA GLU A 196 22.86 28.91 -7.94
C GLU A 196 23.53 29.66 -6.77
N LYS A 197 24.28 28.92 -5.96
CA LYS A 197 25.41 29.47 -5.22
C LYS A 197 26.60 28.58 -5.48
N GLU A 198 27.55 29.14 -6.23
CA GLU A 198 28.93 28.68 -6.33
C GLU A 198 29.46 28.33 -4.94
N GLY A 199 30.00 27.13 -4.82
CA GLY A 199 30.73 26.63 -3.65
C GLY A 199 31.71 25.57 -4.12
N ASP A 200 32.98 25.82 -3.83
CA ASP A 200 34.19 25.16 -4.33
C ASP A 200 34.10 23.64 -4.52
N VAL A 201 34.57 23.20 -5.70
CA VAL A 201 34.91 21.81 -5.98
C VAL A 201 36.28 21.52 -5.37
N ASP A 202 36.31 20.96 -4.17
CA ASP A 202 37.53 20.34 -3.64
C ASP A 202 37.75 19.01 -4.37
N GLU A 203 38.82 19.00 -5.16
CA GLU A 203 39.28 17.90 -6.00
C GLU A 203 39.76 16.73 -5.12
N LEU A 204 38.92 15.70 -4.96
CA LEU A 204 39.30 14.42 -4.35
C LEU A 204 40.22 13.65 -5.32
N VAL A 205 41.50 13.97 -5.27
CA VAL A 205 42.59 13.24 -5.94
C VAL A 205 42.68 11.83 -5.35
N LEU A 206 42.31 10.82 -6.13
CA LEU A 206 42.59 9.42 -5.81
C LEU A 206 44.10 9.14 -6.03
N PRO A 207 44.81 8.52 -5.09
CA PRO A 207 46.21 8.17 -5.29
C PRO A 207 46.36 7.03 -6.30
N GLU A 208 47.28 7.18 -7.25
CA GLU A 208 47.61 6.15 -8.25
C GLU A 208 48.23 4.89 -7.61
N PRO A 209 48.04 3.71 -8.21
CA PRO A 209 48.62 2.47 -7.72
C PRO A 209 50.12 2.41 -8.02
N SER A 210 50.95 2.33 -6.98
CA SER A 210 52.38 2.05 -7.11
C SER A 210 52.60 0.61 -7.57
N LEU A 211 53.04 0.43 -8.82
CA LEU A 211 53.65 -0.80 -9.32
C LEU A 211 55.05 -0.98 -8.71
N GLN A 212 55.20 -1.96 -7.82
CA GLN A 212 56.45 -2.70 -7.58
C GLN A 212 56.10 -4.17 -7.31
#